data_AF-A0A9E4A6N2-F1
#
_entry.id   AF-A0A9E4A6N2-F1
#
_cell.length_a   1.000
_cell.length_b   1.000
_cell.length_c   1.000
_cell.angle_alpha   90.00
_cell.angle_beta   90.00
_cell.angle_gamma   90.00
#
_symmetry.space_group_name_H-M   'P 1'
#
loop_
_entity.id
_entity.type
_entity.pdbx_description
1 polymer ?
#
loop_
_entity_poly.entity_id
_entity_poly.type
_entity_poly.pdbx_seq_one_letter_code
_entity_poly.pdbx_strand_id
1 'polypeptide(L)'
;MKPQAITFCRIAFFSMLIATLFTFAWAEETPLPREKLMSILPNATNFVEKKADLTPEKVTSIEAEIGTKLRPEDLKPTFYIAVNENKKPIGLALFVSVKGPNDLISGGVGLDMTGKVVKVGVHKHNEIAGIANDEFLKQFSGKGIEDKFKVGEDIEPFAGEQAASQAVALMPKKMLALSYALFLKRPAKSEEDASEMIEPEDLKEVMAMMKDEYDLIRAYFQKGAESKDNDKAAAVQAAKRLGKYTELIDYFEPPKNPNETKEYTYFQQQFHSAINEFAQTLEAEGISEKTQKQWQGIIDVVDKAHLRFSVEEIDLDEDLN
;
A
#
# COMPACT_ATOMS: atom_id res chain seq x y z
N MET A 1 -91.73 -13.56 -26.35
CA MET A 1 -92.12 -13.38 -24.93
C MET A 1 -90.90 -13.67 -24.07
N LYS A 2 -90.49 -12.72 -23.21
CA LYS A 2 -89.53 -12.97 -22.10
C LYS A 2 -90.23 -13.75 -20.98
N PRO A 3 -89.50 -14.55 -20.18
CA PRO A 3 -89.07 -14.13 -18.82
C PRO A 3 -87.58 -14.48 -18.54
N GLN A 4 -86.77 -13.66 -17.84
CA GLN A 4 -86.58 -13.56 -16.36
C GLN A 4 -86.37 -14.92 -15.68
N ALA A 5 -85.47 -15.17 -14.72
CA ALA A 5 -84.35 -14.54 -14.03
C ALA A 5 -83.72 -15.70 -13.19
N ILE A 6 -82.49 -15.67 -12.65
CA ILE A 6 -82.18 -15.47 -11.22
C ILE A 6 -80.74 -15.96 -10.99
N THR A 7 -79.91 -15.05 -10.49
CA THR A 7 -78.95 -15.16 -9.38
C THR A 7 -78.16 -16.46 -9.14
N PHE A 8 -76.82 -16.37 -9.09
CA PHE A 8 -76.05 -16.97 -7.99
C PHE A 8 -74.76 -16.19 -7.69
N CYS A 9 -74.71 -15.70 -6.45
CA CYS A 9 -73.55 -15.20 -5.74
C CYS A 9 -72.56 -16.34 -5.50
N ARG A 10 -71.25 -16.12 -5.72
CA ARG A 10 -70.19 -16.85 -5.04
C ARG A 10 -68.90 -16.03 -4.97
N ILE A 11 -68.73 -15.45 -3.78
CA ILE A 11 -67.45 -15.04 -3.21
C ILE A 11 -66.56 -16.29 -3.10
N ALA A 12 -65.34 -16.24 -3.64
CA ALA A 12 -64.24 -17.14 -3.30
C ALA A 12 -62.95 -16.31 -3.38
N PHE A 13 -62.50 -15.78 -2.24
CA PHE A 13 -61.38 -16.30 -1.44
C PHE A 13 -60.02 -16.26 -2.16
N PHE A 14 -59.30 -15.18 -1.88
CA PHE A 14 -57.89 -15.12 -1.52
C PHE A 14 -57.16 -16.48 -1.54
N SER A 15 -56.17 -16.64 -2.43
CA SER A 15 -54.98 -17.41 -2.10
C SER A 15 -53.78 -16.86 -2.87
N MET A 16 -53.08 -15.99 -2.16
CA MET A 16 -51.75 -15.50 -2.43
C MET A 16 -50.77 -16.67 -2.33
N LEU A 17 -50.24 -17.13 -3.48
CA LEU A 17 -49.09 -18.03 -3.52
C LEU A 17 -48.00 -17.36 -4.37
N ILE A 18 -47.36 -16.34 -3.79
CA ILE A 18 -46.08 -15.86 -4.31
C ILE A 18 -45.05 -16.90 -3.90
N ALA A 19 -44.80 -17.86 -4.79
CA ALA A 19 -43.64 -18.71 -4.72
C ALA A 19 -42.41 -17.85 -5.02
N THR A 20 -41.88 -17.18 -4.00
CA THR A 20 -40.52 -16.67 -4.02
C THR A 20 -39.60 -17.88 -4.10
N LEU A 21 -39.26 -18.25 -5.34
CA LEU A 21 -38.06 -19.00 -5.65
C LEU A 21 -36.89 -18.18 -5.08
N PHE A 22 -36.51 -18.48 -3.84
CA PHE A 22 -35.16 -18.23 -3.37
C PHE A 22 -34.26 -19.09 -4.25
N THR A 23 -33.83 -18.53 -5.37
CA THR A 23 -32.59 -18.97 -5.99
C THR A 23 -31.53 -18.71 -4.95
N PHE A 24 -31.16 -19.75 -4.21
CA PHE A 24 -29.84 -19.83 -3.63
C PHE A 24 -28.90 -19.68 -4.81
N ALA A 25 -28.41 -18.45 -5.01
CA ALA A 25 -27.18 -18.23 -5.74
C ALA A 25 -26.13 -18.93 -4.89
N TRP A 26 -25.90 -20.21 -5.21
CA TRP A 26 -24.65 -20.86 -4.87
C TRP A 26 -23.61 -19.97 -5.54
N ALA A 27 -22.95 -19.14 -4.74
CA ALA A 27 -21.73 -18.48 -5.16
C ALA A 27 -20.81 -19.63 -5.53
N GLU A 28 -20.66 -19.85 -6.83
CA GLU A 28 -19.67 -20.75 -7.38
C GLU A 28 -18.33 -20.17 -6.90
N GLU A 29 -17.81 -20.73 -5.80
CA GLU A 29 -16.44 -20.47 -5.38
C GLU A 29 -15.60 -20.84 -6.60
N THR A 30 -15.12 -19.81 -7.28
CA THR A 30 -14.36 -19.97 -8.51
C THR A 30 -13.19 -20.86 -8.14
N PRO A 31 -13.06 -22.07 -8.73
CA PRO A 31 -12.08 -23.03 -8.25
C PRO A 31 -10.71 -22.35 -8.29
N LEU A 32 -10.09 -22.26 -7.11
CA LEU A 32 -8.75 -21.69 -6.93
C LEU A 32 -7.86 -22.16 -8.09
N PRO A 33 -7.17 -21.26 -8.81
CA PRO A 33 -6.29 -21.63 -9.92
C PRO A 33 -4.98 -22.26 -9.39
N ARG A 34 -5.12 -23.29 -8.54
CA ARG A 34 -4.07 -23.90 -7.72
C ARG A 34 -2.92 -24.42 -8.57
N GLU A 35 -3.22 -25.04 -9.71
CA GLU A 35 -2.20 -25.49 -10.67
C GLU A 35 -1.28 -24.35 -11.12
N LYS A 36 -1.87 -23.20 -11.48
CA LYS A 36 -1.12 -22.01 -11.91
C LYS A 36 -0.39 -21.31 -10.76
N LEU A 37 -0.93 -21.38 -9.54
CA LEU A 37 -0.24 -20.86 -8.36
C LEU A 37 0.98 -21.72 -8.00
N MET A 38 0.83 -23.05 -8.06
CA MET A 38 1.91 -24.01 -7.81
C MET A 38 3.03 -23.93 -8.86
N SER A 39 2.72 -23.55 -10.11
CA SER A 39 3.75 -23.37 -11.15
C SER A 39 4.68 -22.16 -10.91
N ILE A 40 4.23 -21.19 -10.10
CA ILE A 40 4.92 -19.95 -9.77
C ILE A 40 5.56 -20.01 -8.38
N LEU A 41 4.86 -20.59 -7.40
CA LEU A 41 5.32 -20.77 -6.01
C LEU A 41 5.30 -22.27 -5.65
N PRO A 42 6.24 -23.08 -6.16
CA PRO A 42 6.21 -24.53 -6.04
C PRO A 42 6.40 -25.06 -4.61
N ASN A 43 6.99 -24.26 -3.72
CA ASN A 43 7.24 -24.63 -2.32
C ASN A 43 6.01 -24.42 -1.41
N ALA A 44 4.89 -23.94 -1.95
CA ALA A 44 3.66 -23.73 -1.21
C ALA A 44 2.90 -25.03 -1.03
N THR A 45 2.31 -25.23 0.15
CA THR A 45 1.37 -26.32 0.39
C THR A 45 -0.07 -25.84 0.37
N ASN A 46 -0.31 -24.57 0.70
CA ASN A 46 -1.61 -23.94 0.60
C ASN A 46 -1.50 -22.46 0.19
N PHE A 47 -2.63 -21.87 -0.21
CA PHE A 47 -2.75 -20.47 -0.56
C PHE A 47 -3.94 -19.85 0.18
N VAL A 48 -3.74 -18.66 0.74
CA VAL A 48 -4.80 -17.87 1.37
C VAL A 48 -5.12 -16.68 0.46
N GLU A 49 -6.37 -16.55 0.05
CA GLU A 49 -6.82 -15.40 -0.73
C GLU A 49 -6.91 -14.14 0.13
N LYS A 50 -6.42 -13.03 -0.41
CA LYS A 50 -6.56 -11.70 0.17
C LYS A 50 -7.00 -10.72 -0.91
N LYS A 51 -8.26 -10.31 -0.83
CA LYS A 51 -8.83 -9.27 -1.70
C LYS A 51 -8.47 -7.90 -1.13
N ALA A 52 -8.16 -6.96 -2.01
CA ALA A 52 -7.90 -5.58 -1.64
C ALA A 52 -8.60 -4.63 -2.62
N ASP A 53 -8.97 -3.45 -2.14
CA ASP A 53 -9.47 -2.35 -2.96
C ASP A 53 -8.41 -1.23 -3.00
N LEU A 54 -8.17 -0.66 -4.18
CA LEU A 54 -7.26 0.47 -4.33
C LEU A 54 -7.99 1.80 -4.10
N THR A 55 -7.44 2.66 -3.25
CA THR A 55 -7.87 4.06 -3.14
C THR A 55 -7.40 4.86 -4.36
N PRO A 56 -8.06 5.98 -4.72
CA PRO A 56 -7.63 6.81 -5.86
C PRO A 56 -6.17 7.29 -5.78
N GLU A 57 -5.69 7.57 -4.57
CA GLU A 57 -4.30 7.95 -4.30
C GLU A 57 -3.34 6.80 -4.64
N LYS A 58 -3.65 5.58 -4.20
CA LYS A 58 -2.86 4.38 -4.52
C LYS A 58 -2.86 4.09 -6.02
N VAL A 59 -4.02 4.22 -6.68
CA VAL A 59 -4.12 4.08 -8.14
C VAL A 59 -3.16 5.05 -8.82
N THR A 60 -3.19 6.34 -8.45
CA THR A 60 -2.34 7.37 -9.04
C THR A 60 -0.85 7.06 -8.84
N SER A 61 -0.47 6.64 -7.64
CA SER A 61 0.92 6.25 -7.32
C SER A 61 1.37 5.03 -8.13
N ILE A 62 0.54 3.98 -8.22
CA ILE A 62 0.85 2.77 -8.98
C ILE A 62 0.98 3.08 -10.47
N GLU A 63 0.07 3.87 -11.04
CA GLU A 63 0.10 4.23 -12.46
C GLU A 63 1.35 5.06 -12.83
N ALA A 64 1.77 5.96 -11.95
CA ALA A 64 3.01 6.70 -12.11
C ALA A 64 4.23 5.76 -12.07
N GLU A 65 4.25 4.80 -11.15
CA GLU A 65 5.32 3.82 -11.02
C GLU A 65 5.44 2.92 -12.26
N ILE A 66 4.32 2.37 -12.72
CA ILE A 66 4.32 1.42 -13.85
C ILE A 66 4.38 2.12 -15.22
N GLY A 67 4.04 3.41 -15.30
CA GLY A 67 4.04 4.21 -16.52
C GLY A 67 2.85 3.95 -17.44
N THR A 68 1.77 3.37 -16.92
CA THR A 68 0.53 3.10 -17.67
C THR A 68 -0.68 3.07 -16.74
N LYS A 69 -1.88 3.15 -17.31
CA LYS A 69 -3.14 3.11 -16.57
C LYS A 69 -3.46 1.70 -16.09
N LEU A 70 -3.99 1.59 -14.87
CA LEU A 70 -4.56 0.35 -14.37
C LEU A 70 -5.89 0.09 -15.10
N ARG A 71 -6.16 -1.18 -15.40
CA ARG A 71 -7.46 -1.57 -15.95
C ARG A 71 -8.48 -1.70 -14.80
N PRO A 72 -9.79 -1.66 -15.09
CA PRO A 72 -10.81 -1.84 -14.07
C PRO A 72 -10.65 -3.11 -13.23
N GLU A 73 -10.17 -4.21 -13.84
CA GLU A 73 -9.95 -5.48 -13.14
C GLU A 73 -8.77 -5.41 -12.16
N ASP A 74 -7.83 -4.49 -12.37
CA ASP A 74 -6.64 -4.33 -11.53
C ASP A 74 -6.93 -3.47 -10.28
N LEU A 75 -8.10 -2.82 -10.21
CA LEU A 75 -8.50 -1.98 -9.07
C LEU A 75 -8.93 -2.81 -7.84
N LYS A 76 -9.24 -4.09 -8.06
CA LYS A 76 -9.67 -5.05 -7.03
C LYS A 76 -8.80 -6.31 -7.06
N PRO A 77 -7.49 -6.18 -6.81
CA PRO A 77 -6.58 -7.31 -6.90
C PRO A 77 -6.92 -8.38 -5.85
N THR A 78 -6.85 -9.65 -6.27
CA THR A 78 -6.91 -10.81 -5.38
C THR A 78 -5.52 -11.42 -5.28
N PHE A 79 -4.89 -11.25 -4.13
CA PHE A 79 -3.58 -11.81 -3.83
C PHE A 79 -3.72 -13.20 -3.23
N TYR A 80 -2.71 -14.03 -3.46
CA TYR A 80 -2.63 -15.39 -2.93
C TYR A 80 -1.38 -15.49 -2.07
N ILE A 81 -1.56 -15.55 -0.75
CA ILE A 81 -0.46 -15.71 0.20
C ILE A 81 -0.11 -17.20 0.25
N ALA A 82 1.07 -17.55 -0.23
CA ALA A 82 1.59 -18.90 -0.17
C ALA A 82 2.02 -19.23 1.26
N VAL A 83 1.58 -20.38 1.77
CA VAL A 83 2.00 -20.91 3.07
C VAL A 83 2.66 -22.28 2.92
N ASN A 84 3.64 -22.56 3.77
CA ASN A 84 4.30 -23.86 3.85
C ASN A 84 3.56 -24.84 4.78
N GLU A 85 4.10 -26.05 4.95
CA GLU A 85 3.56 -27.09 5.86
C GLU A 85 3.35 -26.61 7.29
N ASN A 86 4.20 -25.68 7.76
CA ASN A 86 4.12 -25.09 9.10
C ASN A 86 3.16 -23.89 9.18
N LYS A 87 2.33 -23.66 8.15
CA LYS A 87 1.41 -22.52 8.03
C LYS A 87 2.11 -21.15 8.04
N LYS A 88 3.41 -21.09 7.80
CA LYS A 88 4.17 -19.84 7.72
C LYS A 88 4.04 -19.26 6.31
N PRO A 89 3.78 -17.94 6.15
CA PRO A 89 3.86 -17.27 4.86
C PRO A 89 5.26 -17.40 4.25
N ILE A 90 5.32 -17.78 2.98
CA ILE A 90 6.58 -17.94 2.22
C ILE A 90 6.61 -17.12 0.93
N GLY A 91 5.51 -16.48 0.56
CA GLY A 91 5.46 -15.64 -0.62
C GLY A 91 4.06 -15.11 -0.93
N LEU A 92 3.98 -14.31 -1.97
CA LEU A 92 2.78 -13.64 -2.42
C LEU A 92 2.65 -13.82 -3.94
N ALA A 93 1.49 -14.25 -4.42
CA ALA A 93 1.21 -14.32 -5.85
C ALA A 93 0.03 -13.45 -6.26
N LEU A 94 0.05 -12.98 -7.50
CA LEU A 94 -1.04 -12.24 -8.13
C LEU A 94 -1.14 -12.64 -9.60
N PHE A 95 -2.36 -12.82 -10.08
CA PHE A 95 -2.60 -12.89 -11.53
C PHE A 95 -2.74 -11.48 -12.08
N VAL A 96 -1.99 -11.19 -13.13
CA VAL A 96 -1.96 -9.90 -13.79
C VAL A 96 -2.18 -10.09 -15.28
N SER A 97 -2.82 -9.10 -15.90
CA SER A 97 -2.80 -8.98 -17.35
C SER A 97 -2.29 -7.62 -17.79
N VAL A 98 -1.69 -7.61 -18.97
CA VAL A 98 -1.06 -6.48 -19.63
C VAL A 98 -1.44 -6.48 -21.10
N LYS A 99 -1.50 -5.31 -21.74
CA LYS A 99 -1.79 -5.21 -23.17
C LYS A 99 -0.53 -5.50 -23.97
N GLY A 100 -0.53 -6.57 -24.75
CA GLY A 100 0.47 -6.87 -25.75
C GLY A 100 0.11 -6.33 -27.15
N PRO A 101 1.02 -6.48 -28.12
CA PRO A 101 0.78 -6.10 -29.52
C PRO A 101 -0.47 -6.73 -30.13
N ASN A 102 -0.68 -8.03 -29.90
CA ASN A 102 -1.75 -8.79 -30.55
C ASN A 102 -2.98 -8.93 -29.65
N ASP A 103 -2.83 -9.10 -28.34
CA ASP A 103 -3.96 -9.11 -27.39
C ASP A 103 -3.49 -8.92 -25.93
N LEU A 104 -4.38 -9.13 -24.96
CA LEU A 104 -4.02 -9.27 -23.55
C LEU A 104 -3.11 -10.47 -23.32
N ILE A 105 -1.99 -10.22 -22.66
CA ILE A 105 -1.12 -11.23 -22.08
C ILE A 105 -1.52 -11.36 -20.62
N SER A 106 -1.96 -12.54 -20.21
CA SER A 106 -2.37 -12.85 -18.84
C SER A 106 -1.50 -13.92 -18.25
N GLY A 107 -1.11 -13.74 -17.00
CA GLY A 107 -0.25 -14.65 -16.30
C GLY A 107 -0.24 -14.40 -14.80
N GLY A 108 0.72 -14.99 -14.09
CA GLY A 108 0.90 -14.77 -12.67
C GLY A 108 2.35 -14.43 -12.35
N VAL A 109 2.52 -13.70 -11.25
CA VAL A 109 3.83 -13.33 -10.71
C VAL A 109 3.85 -13.70 -9.23
N GLY A 110 4.93 -14.37 -8.80
CA GLY A 110 5.18 -14.71 -7.42
C GLY A 110 6.33 -13.89 -6.86
N LEU A 111 6.16 -13.39 -5.65
CA LEU A 111 7.18 -12.74 -4.85
C LEU A 111 7.51 -13.60 -3.63
N ASP A 112 8.74 -13.51 -3.15
CA ASP A 112 9.12 -14.02 -1.83
C ASP A 112 8.74 -13.02 -0.72
N MET A 113 9.04 -13.40 0.53
CA MET A 113 8.77 -12.55 1.70
C MET A 113 9.67 -11.29 1.78
N THR A 114 10.70 -11.19 0.95
CA THR A 114 11.55 -9.99 0.83
C THR A 114 11.09 -9.05 -0.28
N GLY A 115 10.00 -9.40 -0.98
CA GLY A 115 9.47 -8.60 -2.09
C GLY A 115 10.29 -8.72 -3.37
N LYS A 116 11.06 -9.82 -3.53
CA LYS A 116 11.76 -10.14 -4.78
C LYS A 116 10.94 -11.14 -5.61
N VAL A 117 11.01 -11.00 -6.92
CA VAL A 117 10.32 -11.88 -7.87
C VAL A 117 10.91 -13.28 -7.80
N VAL A 118 10.09 -14.28 -7.47
CA VAL A 118 10.47 -15.70 -7.50
C VAL A 118 10.31 -16.24 -8.92
N LYS A 119 9.16 -15.97 -9.54
CA LYS A 119 8.84 -16.47 -10.88
C LYS A 119 7.74 -15.63 -11.54
N VAL A 120 7.84 -15.53 -12.87
CA VAL A 120 6.78 -15.03 -13.74
C VAL A 120 6.30 -16.21 -14.59
N GLY A 121 4.98 -16.37 -14.72
CA GLY A 121 4.36 -17.35 -15.61
C GLY A 121 3.38 -16.65 -16.54
N VAL A 122 3.47 -16.93 -17.85
CA VAL A 122 2.52 -16.43 -18.86
C VAL A 122 1.56 -17.57 -19.19
N HIS A 123 0.25 -17.35 -19.05
CA HIS A 123 -0.77 -18.42 -19.16
C HIS A 123 -1.66 -18.29 -20.38
N LYS A 124 -1.96 -17.07 -20.83
CA LYS A 124 -2.83 -16.80 -21.99
C LYS A 124 -2.29 -15.59 -22.74
N HIS A 125 -1.98 -15.77 -24.02
CA HIS A 125 -1.53 -14.69 -24.91
C HIS A 125 -1.76 -15.11 -26.37
N ASN A 126 -1.73 -14.12 -27.27
CA ASN A 126 -1.75 -14.33 -28.72
C ASN A 126 -0.44 -13.91 -29.40
N GLU A 127 0.61 -13.69 -28.60
CA GLU A 127 1.97 -13.41 -29.09
C GLU A 127 2.73 -14.70 -29.46
N ILE A 128 3.96 -14.57 -29.98
CA ILE A 128 4.84 -15.73 -30.21
C ILE A 128 5.03 -16.56 -28.93
N ALA A 129 5.12 -17.88 -29.05
CA ALA A 129 5.27 -18.78 -27.89
C ALA A 129 6.54 -18.47 -27.05
N GLY A 130 7.60 -17.96 -27.69
CA GLY A 130 8.88 -17.69 -27.06
C GLY A 130 8.84 -16.72 -25.87
N ILE A 131 7.90 -15.77 -25.86
CA ILE A 131 7.74 -14.82 -24.74
C ILE A 131 7.16 -15.44 -23.47
N ALA A 132 6.65 -16.68 -23.54
CA ALA A 132 6.16 -17.45 -22.41
C ALA A 132 7.14 -18.53 -21.93
N ASN A 133 8.30 -18.67 -22.58
CA ASN A 133 9.27 -19.70 -22.25
C ASN A 133 10.08 -19.35 -20.99
N ASP A 134 10.40 -20.35 -20.19
CA ASP A 134 11.18 -20.20 -18.95
C ASP A 134 12.54 -19.51 -19.19
N GLU A 135 13.17 -19.72 -20.34
CA GLU A 135 14.45 -19.07 -20.69
C GLU A 135 14.33 -17.56 -20.77
N PHE A 136 13.24 -17.03 -21.33
CA PHE A 136 12.99 -15.60 -21.38
C PHE A 136 12.52 -15.08 -20.01
N LEU A 137 11.61 -15.81 -19.35
CA LEU A 137 10.98 -15.37 -18.10
C LEU A 137 11.93 -15.42 -16.89
N LYS A 138 12.99 -16.24 -16.90
CA LYS A 138 13.94 -16.34 -15.78
C LYS A 138 14.65 -15.01 -15.47
N GLN A 139 14.75 -14.11 -16.47
CA GLN A 139 15.37 -12.79 -16.36
C GLN A 139 14.71 -11.89 -15.30
N PHE A 140 13.46 -12.19 -14.94
CA PHE A 140 12.73 -11.43 -13.92
C PHE A 140 13.03 -11.90 -12.49
N SER A 141 13.58 -13.10 -12.31
CA SER A 141 13.81 -13.68 -10.99
C SER A 141 14.85 -12.87 -10.20
N GLY A 142 14.57 -12.62 -8.92
CA GLY A 142 15.41 -11.82 -8.03
C GLY A 142 15.24 -10.31 -8.15
N LYS A 143 14.49 -9.81 -9.15
CA LYS A 143 14.19 -8.37 -9.27
C LYS A 143 13.20 -7.92 -8.20
N GLY A 144 13.39 -6.72 -7.67
CA GLY A 144 12.52 -6.04 -6.71
C GLY A 144 12.04 -4.68 -7.23
N ILE A 145 11.43 -3.89 -6.35
CA ILE A 145 10.74 -2.64 -6.74
C ILE A 145 11.68 -1.56 -7.29
N GLU A 146 12.93 -1.51 -6.83
CA GLU A 146 13.93 -0.54 -7.30
C GLU A 146 14.68 -1.01 -8.57
N ASP A 147 14.50 -2.27 -8.98
CA ASP A 147 15.12 -2.81 -10.17
C ASP A 147 14.42 -2.29 -11.43
N LYS A 148 15.22 -1.99 -12.46
CA LYS A 148 14.68 -1.56 -13.75
C LYS A 148 14.24 -2.76 -14.59
N PHE A 149 13.22 -2.52 -15.42
CA PHE A 149 12.58 -3.50 -16.29
C PHE A 149 12.61 -3.05 -17.76
N LYS A 150 13.56 -2.19 -18.16
CA LYS A 150 13.60 -1.65 -19.51
C LYS A 150 14.15 -2.69 -20.48
N VAL A 151 13.28 -3.16 -21.37
CA VAL A 151 13.68 -4.13 -22.40
C VAL A 151 14.64 -3.50 -23.39
N GLY A 152 15.72 -4.22 -23.70
CA GLY A 152 16.87 -3.76 -24.49
C GLY A 152 18.00 -3.17 -23.64
N GLU A 153 17.78 -2.94 -22.34
CA GLU A 153 18.80 -2.46 -21.39
C GLU A 153 18.94 -3.42 -20.21
N ASP A 154 17.86 -3.62 -19.44
CA ASP A 154 17.85 -4.46 -18.23
C ASP A 154 17.28 -5.87 -18.46
N ILE A 155 16.54 -6.04 -19.55
CA ILE A 155 15.90 -7.29 -19.96
C ILE A 155 16.22 -7.51 -21.44
N GLU A 156 16.79 -8.67 -21.78
CA GLU A 156 17.02 -9.06 -23.16
C GLU A 156 15.68 -9.37 -23.83
N PRO A 157 15.33 -8.69 -24.95
CA PRO A 157 14.10 -8.97 -25.66
C PRO A 157 14.13 -10.37 -26.29
N PHE A 158 12.98 -11.02 -26.37
CA PHE A 158 12.84 -12.15 -27.27
C PHE A 158 13.07 -11.68 -28.71
N ALA A 159 13.87 -12.41 -29.48
CA ALA A 159 14.36 -11.98 -30.79
C ALA A 159 13.20 -11.59 -31.73
N GLY A 160 13.24 -10.36 -32.27
CA GLY A 160 12.22 -9.81 -33.15
C GLY A 160 10.94 -9.31 -32.45
N GLU A 161 10.82 -9.48 -31.13
CA GLU A 161 9.56 -9.36 -30.39
C GLU A 161 9.69 -8.39 -29.21
N GLN A 162 10.31 -7.23 -29.47
CA GLN A 162 10.59 -6.23 -28.44
C GLN A 162 9.32 -5.69 -27.78
N ALA A 163 8.27 -5.41 -28.54
CA ALA A 163 7.02 -4.87 -28.00
C ALA A 163 6.28 -5.89 -27.11
N ALA A 164 6.24 -7.16 -27.52
CA ALA A 164 5.69 -8.23 -26.68
C ALA A 164 6.54 -8.45 -25.41
N SER A 165 7.87 -8.38 -25.54
CA SER A 165 8.79 -8.46 -24.41
C SER A 165 8.57 -7.32 -23.41
N GLN A 166 8.34 -6.09 -23.89
CA GLN A 166 8.02 -4.93 -23.06
C GLN A 166 6.71 -5.12 -22.30
N ALA A 167 5.68 -5.65 -22.96
CA ALA A 167 4.43 -5.98 -22.30
C ALA A 167 4.63 -7.02 -21.19
N VAL A 168 5.37 -8.11 -21.44
CA VAL A 168 5.66 -9.12 -20.42
C VAL A 168 6.46 -8.55 -19.25
N ALA A 169 7.46 -7.70 -19.50
CA ALA A 169 8.25 -7.05 -18.44
C ALA A 169 7.41 -6.15 -17.51
N LEU A 170 6.26 -5.66 -17.98
CA LEU A 170 5.32 -4.91 -17.16
C LEU A 170 4.61 -5.79 -16.12
N MET A 171 4.47 -7.10 -16.35
CA MET A 171 3.79 -8.00 -15.41
C MET A 171 4.44 -8.02 -14.02
N PRO A 172 5.75 -8.33 -13.86
CA PRO A 172 6.41 -8.28 -12.56
C PRO A 172 6.48 -6.86 -12.00
N LYS A 173 6.73 -5.84 -12.83
CA LYS A 173 6.73 -4.44 -12.39
C LYS A 173 5.38 -4.04 -11.76
N LYS A 174 4.28 -4.45 -12.38
CA LYS A 174 2.92 -4.22 -11.89
C LYS A 174 2.63 -4.98 -10.61
N MET A 175 3.04 -6.25 -10.51
CA MET A 175 2.93 -7.03 -9.27
C MET A 175 3.66 -6.35 -8.12
N LEU A 176 4.90 -5.91 -8.34
CA LEU A 176 5.69 -5.19 -7.35
C LEU A 176 4.97 -3.90 -6.92
N ALA A 177 4.62 -3.02 -7.86
CA ALA A 177 3.94 -1.77 -7.55
C ALA A 177 2.64 -1.97 -6.73
N LEU A 178 1.81 -2.95 -7.13
CA LEU A 178 0.59 -3.30 -6.39
C LEU A 178 0.89 -3.85 -4.98
N SER A 179 1.90 -4.70 -4.85
CA SER A 179 2.27 -5.32 -3.57
C SER A 179 2.81 -4.30 -2.57
N TYR A 180 3.66 -3.36 -3.02
CA TYR A 180 4.21 -2.30 -2.17
C TYR A 180 3.17 -1.24 -1.80
N ALA A 181 2.23 -0.93 -2.70
CA ALA A 181 1.14 -0.01 -2.36
C ALA A 181 0.16 -0.58 -1.32
N LEU A 182 0.09 -1.90 -1.16
CA LEU A 182 -0.92 -2.57 -0.34
C LEU A 182 -0.38 -3.28 0.90
N PHE A 183 0.81 -3.86 0.84
CA PHE A 183 1.30 -4.77 1.89
C PHE A 183 2.78 -4.62 2.23
N LEU A 184 3.64 -4.27 1.27
CA LEU A 184 5.09 -4.26 1.46
C LEU A 184 5.63 -2.84 1.65
N LYS A 185 6.60 -2.67 2.56
CA LYS A 185 7.33 -1.41 2.74
C LYS A 185 8.48 -1.35 1.75
N ARG A 186 8.64 -0.23 1.03
CA ARG A 186 9.77 -0.06 0.10
C ARG A 186 11.08 -0.21 0.87
N PRO A 187 12.07 -0.97 0.35
CA PRO A 187 13.42 -0.83 0.88
C PRO A 187 13.82 0.63 0.71
N ALA A 188 14.40 1.24 1.75
CA ALA A 188 14.89 2.60 1.67
C ALA A 188 15.78 2.70 0.42
N LYS A 189 15.33 3.48 -0.57
CA LYS A 189 16.04 3.69 -1.82
C LYS A 189 17.44 4.18 -1.45
N SER A 190 18.48 3.51 -1.97
CA SER A 190 19.87 3.87 -1.73
C SER A 190 20.15 5.25 -2.33
N GLU A 191 19.84 6.28 -1.57
CA GLU A 191 20.46 7.59 -1.67
C GLU A 191 21.55 7.62 -0.59
N GLU A 192 22.72 8.14 -0.94
CA GLU A 192 23.95 8.24 -0.15
C GLU A 192 23.84 9.04 1.16
N ASP A 193 22.65 9.17 1.74
CA ASP A 193 22.34 9.90 2.99
C ASP A 193 21.64 9.01 4.03
N ALA A 194 21.96 7.71 4.05
CA ALA A 194 21.63 6.85 5.18
C ALA A 194 22.59 7.18 6.35
N SER A 195 22.31 8.29 7.03
CA SER A 195 22.51 8.35 8.48
C SER A 195 21.87 7.09 9.05
N GLU A 196 22.64 6.27 9.77
CA GLU A 196 22.18 5.05 10.45
C GLU A 196 20.84 5.31 11.13
N MET A 197 19.73 4.87 10.53
CA MET A 197 18.44 4.89 11.22
C MET A 197 18.50 3.73 12.20
N ILE A 198 18.77 4.07 13.45
CA ILE A 198 18.66 3.19 14.61
C ILE A 198 17.25 2.60 14.59
N GLU A 199 17.13 1.26 14.57
CA GLU A 199 15.85 0.59 14.78
C GLU A 199 15.53 0.66 16.27
N PRO A 200 14.53 1.44 16.70
CA PRO A 200 14.24 1.60 18.12
C PRO A 200 13.60 0.32 18.67
N GLU A 201 14.04 -0.11 19.85
CA GLU A 201 13.51 -1.29 20.53
C GLU A 201 12.11 -1.03 21.11
N ASP A 202 11.83 0.22 21.50
CA ASP A 202 10.56 0.62 22.09
C ASP A 202 10.11 2.06 21.71
N LEU A 203 8.88 2.40 22.10
CA LEU A 203 8.30 3.73 21.86
C LEU A 203 9.08 4.86 22.55
N LYS A 204 9.72 4.57 23.69
CA LYS A 204 10.48 5.57 24.44
C LYS A 204 11.72 6.00 23.66
N GLU A 205 12.39 5.06 22.98
CA GLU A 205 13.49 5.37 22.09
C GLU A 205 13.04 6.19 20.88
N VAL A 206 11.88 5.88 20.27
CA VAL A 206 11.30 6.72 19.20
C VAL A 206 11.10 8.16 19.69
N MET A 207 10.50 8.34 20.87
CA MET A 207 10.23 9.66 21.44
C MET A 207 11.53 10.43 21.74
N ALA A 208 12.57 9.75 22.22
CA ALA A 208 13.88 10.36 22.44
C ALA A 208 14.50 10.85 21.11
N MET A 209 14.46 10.04 20.05
CA MET A 209 14.94 10.44 18.72
C MET A 209 14.15 11.63 18.16
N MET A 210 12.83 11.66 18.38
CA MET A 210 11.99 12.79 17.95
C MET A 210 12.29 14.08 18.72
N LYS A 211 12.66 13.98 20.00
CA LYS A 211 12.96 15.14 20.85
C LYS A 211 14.13 15.96 20.29
N ASP A 212 15.21 15.30 19.88
CA ASP A 212 16.39 15.98 19.34
C ASP A 212 16.04 16.78 18.07
N GLU A 213 15.22 16.20 17.18
CA GLU A 213 14.78 16.89 15.97
C GLU A 213 13.81 18.03 16.27
N TYR A 214 12.92 17.83 17.25
CA TYR A 214 12.01 18.89 17.72
C TYR A 214 12.80 20.09 18.26
N ASP A 215 13.82 19.85 19.07
CA ASP A 215 14.65 20.90 19.67
C ASP A 215 15.40 21.70 18.60
N LEU A 216 15.87 21.05 17.52
CA LEU A 216 16.47 21.73 16.37
C LEU A 216 15.49 22.65 15.64
N ILE A 217 14.26 22.18 15.39
CA ILE A 217 13.22 22.98 14.73
C ILE A 217 12.79 24.15 15.62
N ARG A 218 12.64 23.92 16.92
CA ARG A 218 12.31 24.96 17.89
C ARG A 218 13.38 26.05 17.96
N ALA A 219 14.65 25.65 18.04
CA ALA A 219 15.79 26.58 18.05
C ALA A 219 15.82 27.43 16.77
N TYR A 220 15.49 26.83 15.62
CA TYR A 220 15.37 27.54 14.34
C TYR A 220 14.32 28.67 14.41
N PHE A 221 13.12 28.40 14.93
CA PHE A 221 12.09 29.42 15.09
C PHE A 221 12.44 30.49 16.13
N GLN A 222 13.06 30.11 17.25
CA GLN A 222 13.46 31.05 18.31
C GLN A 222 14.54 32.03 17.85
N LYS A 223 15.49 31.58 17.03
CA LYS A 223 16.54 32.45 16.47
C LYS A 223 15.98 33.47 15.47
N GLY A 224 14.87 33.15 14.80
CA GLY A 224 14.20 34.03 13.84
C GLY A 224 14.91 34.11 12.48
N ALA A 225 14.18 34.55 11.46
CA ALA A 225 14.62 34.49 10.05
C ALA A 225 15.88 35.32 9.75
N GLU A 226 16.12 36.37 10.55
CA GLU A 226 17.20 37.34 10.33
C GLU A 226 18.50 36.98 11.07
N SER A 227 18.49 35.94 11.91
CA SER A 227 19.70 35.54 12.65
C SER A 227 20.73 34.89 11.72
N LYS A 228 21.99 35.31 11.84
CA LYS A 228 23.11 34.75 11.08
C LYS A 228 23.45 33.31 11.47
N ASP A 229 23.04 32.91 12.67
CA ASP A 229 23.24 31.55 13.20
C ASP A 229 22.02 30.66 12.95
N ASN A 230 21.13 31.08 12.04
CA ASN A 230 19.92 30.36 11.70
C ASN A 230 20.17 29.37 10.56
N ASP A 231 20.13 28.08 10.87
CA ASP A 231 20.38 27.02 9.90
C ASP A 231 19.06 26.40 9.40
N LYS A 232 18.54 26.98 8.33
CA LYS A 232 17.33 26.48 7.65
C LYS A 232 17.51 25.04 7.15
N ALA A 233 18.71 24.70 6.66
CA ALA A 233 18.94 23.36 6.12
C ALA A 233 18.86 22.32 7.24
N ALA A 234 19.48 22.59 8.39
CA ALA A 234 19.37 21.71 9.55
C ALA A 234 17.92 21.54 10.03
N ALA A 235 17.15 22.63 10.11
CA ALA A 235 15.75 22.58 10.52
C ALA A 235 14.85 21.79 9.54
N VAL A 236 15.09 21.95 8.24
CA VAL A 236 14.39 21.18 7.20
C VAL A 236 14.74 19.70 7.29
N GLN A 237 16.01 19.36 7.48
CA GLN A 237 16.42 17.97 7.65
C GLN A 237 15.86 17.37 8.93
N ALA A 238 15.82 18.14 10.02
CA ALA A 238 15.18 17.72 11.26
C ALA A 238 13.69 17.45 11.08
N ALA A 239 12.96 18.34 10.37
CA ALA A 239 11.54 18.14 10.07
C ALA A 239 11.30 16.88 9.21
N LYS A 240 12.19 16.61 8.24
CA LYS A 240 12.15 15.38 7.42
C LYS A 240 12.42 14.12 8.26
N ARG A 241 13.40 14.14 9.16
CA ARG A 241 13.69 13.02 10.08
C ARG A 241 12.55 12.79 11.07
N LEU A 242 11.99 13.85 11.62
CA LEU A 242 10.80 13.78 12.47
C LEU A 242 9.64 13.09 11.74
N GLY A 243 9.41 13.44 10.46
CA GLY A 243 8.44 12.75 9.60
C GLY A 243 8.70 11.25 9.48
N LYS A 244 9.95 10.84 9.30
CA LYS A 244 10.34 9.41 9.29
C LYS A 244 10.09 8.73 10.64
N TYR A 245 10.44 9.37 11.76
CA TYR A 245 10.22 8.80 13.09
C TYR A 245 8.73 8.63 13.41
N THR A 246 7.85 9.49 12.89
CA THR A 246 6.41 9.29 13.06
C THR A 246 5.91 7.98 12.45
N GLU A 247 6.54 7.48 11.38
CA GLU A 247 6.22 6.18 10.78
C GLU A 247 6.62 5.01 11.69
N LEU A 248 7.59 5.22 12.61
CA LEU A 248 8.00 4.23 13.60
C LEU A 248 7.00 4.10 14.75
N ILE A 249 6.18 5.12 15.00
CA ILE A 249 5.16 5.08 16.06
C ILE A 249 4.08 4.04 15.72
N ASP A 250 3.77 3.83 14.44
CA ASP A 250 2.75 2.86 13.97
C ASP A 250 3.03 1.40 14.41
N TYR A 251 4.25 1.09 14.83
CA TYR A 251 4.64 -0.26 15.28
C TYR A 251 4.39 -0.51 16.77
N PHE A 252 4.06 0.53 17.54
CA PHE A 252 3.90 0.44 18.98
C PHE A 252 2.43 0.61 19.37
N GLU A 253 1.98 -0.19 20.35
CA GLU A 253 0.66 -0.01 20.96
C GLU A 253 0.66 1.20 21.90
N PRO A 254 -0.47 1.93 22.03
CA PRO A 254 -0.51 3.08 22.92
C PRO A 254 -0.33 2.62 24.38
N PRO A 255 0.52 3.31 25.17
CA PRO A 255 0.79 2.94 26.56
C PRO A 255 -0.46 2.93 27.45
N LYS A 256 -1.41 3.82 27.15
CA LYS A 256 -2.69 3.95 27.83
C LYS A 256 -3.84 3.72 26.86
N ASN A 257 -4.93 3.16 27.37
CA ASN A 257 -6.13 2.81 26.59
C ASN A 257 -5.80 1.96 25.34
N PRO A 258 -5.15 0.79 25.48
CA PRO A 258 -4.77 -0.07 24.35
C PRO A 258 -5.95 -0.50 23.46
N ASN A 259 -7.18 -0.40 23.97
CA ASN A 259 -8.40 -0.72 23.23
C ASN A 259 -8.90 0.44 22.33
N GLU A 260 -8.33 1.65 22.43
CA GLU A 260 -8.71 2.84 21.66
C GLU A 260 -7.85 3.02 20.39
N THR A 261 -7.47 1.90 19.76
CA THR A 261 -6.54 1.87 18.60
C THR A 261 -6.97 2.76 17.43
N LYS A 262 -8.27 2.88 17.16
CA LYS A 262 -8.79 3.74 16.08
C LYS A 262 -8.54 5.23 16.31
N GLU A 263 -8.70 5.69 17.56
CA GLU A 263 -8.47 7.08 17.92
C GLU A 263 -6.96 7.37 17.91
N TYR A 264 -6.16 6.44 18.43
CA TYR A 264 -4.70 6.53 18.38
C TYR A 264 -4.17 6.63 16.94
N THR A 265 -4.60 5.72 16.05
CA THR A 265 -4.26 5.77 14.62
C THR A 265 -4.69 7.06 13.94
N TYR A 266 -5.84 7.63 14.33
CA TYR A 266 -6.27 8.93 13.80
C TYR A 266 -5.28 10.05 14.17
N PHE A 267 -4.85 10.13 15.44
CA PHE A 267 -3.86 11.11 15.86
C PHE A 267 -2.49 10.90 15.20
N GLN A 268 -2.03 9.64 15.07
CA GLN A 268 -0.80 9.31 14.35
C GLN A 268 -0.83 9.80 12.90
N GLN A 269 -1.93 9.54 12.17
CA GLN A 269 -2.10 9.98 10.79
C GLN A 269 -2.13 11.50 10.66
N GLN A 270 -2.84 12.19 11.56
CA GLN A 270 -2.87 13.65 11.57
C GLN A 270 -1.48 14.24 11.81
N PHE A 271 -0.76 13.70 12.79
CA PHE A 271 0.58 14.15 13.13
C PHE A 271 1.59 13.91 12.00
N HIS A 272 1.60 12.70 11.42
CA HIS A 272 2.45 12.36 10.27
C HIS A 272 2.19 13.28 9.07
N SER A 273 0.91 13.47 8.71
CA SER A 273 0.53 14.35 7.61
C SER A 273 0.96 15.80 7.87
N ALA A 274 0.75 16.29 9.10
CA ALA A 274 1.10 17.67 9.46
C ALA A 274 2.61 17.93 9.38
N ILE A 275 3.44 17.00 9.87
CA ILE A 275 4.91 17.14 9.81
C ILE A 275 5.41 17.11 8.37
N ASN A 276 4.88 16.24 7.52
CA ASN A 276 5.32 16.18 6.12
C ASN A 276 4.95 17.45 5.35
N GLU A 277 3.74 17.98 5.54
CA GLU A 277 3.33 19.26 4.94
C GLU A 277 4.18 20.43 5.46
N PHE A 278 4.45 20.43 6.77
CA PHE A 278 5.32 21.40 7.42
C PHE A 278 6.74 21.36 6.86
N ALA A 279 7.36 20.18 6.74
CA ALA A 279 8.72 20.04 6.22
C ALA A 279 8.85 20.58 4.80
N GLN A 280 7.88 20.29 3.93
CA GLN A 280 7.84 20.81 2.56
C GLN A 280 7.68 22.34 2.53
N THR A 281 6.78 22.87 3.35
CA THR A 281 6.54 24.31 3.44
C THR A 281 7.76 25.04 4.03
N LEU A 282 8.38 24.47 5.07
CA LEU A 282 9.60 24.98 5.68
C LEU A 282 10.76 25.00 4.69
N GLU A 283 10.91 23.96 3.87
CA GLU A 283 11.92 23.91 2.81
C GLU A 283 11.70 25.01 1.77
N ALA A 284 10.46 25.20 1.32
CA ALA A 284 10.13 26.21 0.33
C ALA A 284 10.26 27.65 0.87
N GLU A 285 9.66 27.91 2.03
CA GLU A 285 9.39 29.27 2.51
C GLU A 285 10.32 29.70 3.66
N GLY A 286 10.91 28.76 4.40
CA GLY A 286 11.59 29.06 5.67
C GLY A 286 10.60 29.52 6.74
N ILE A 287 11.03 30.42 7.64
CA ILE A 287 10.14 31.02 8.64
C ILE A 287 9.15 31.95 7.94
N SER A 288 7.86 31.61 8.00
CA SER A 288 6.74 32.37 7.48
C SER A 288 5.55 32.24 8.45
N GLU A 289 4.54 33.11 8.32
CA GLU A 289 3.31 32.99 9.11
C GLU A 289 2.67 31.60 8.93
N LYS A 290 2.75 31.06 7.71
CA LYS A 290 2.22 29.74 7.37
C LYS A 290 2.99 28.62 8.09
N THR A 291 4.32 28.64 8.06
CA THR A 291 5.13 27.59 8.73
C THR A 291 5.03 27.69 10.26
N GLN A 292 4.92 28.89 10.82
CA GLN A 292 4.65 29.09 12.25
C GLN A 292 3.29 28.51 12.66
N LYS A 293 2.25 28.75 11.85
CA LYS A 293 0.91 28.20 12.09
C LYS A 293 0.87 26.68 11.99
N GLN A 294 1.54 26.11 10.98
CA GLN A 294 1.69 24.66 10.83
C GLN A 294 2.43 24.06 12.03
N TRP A 295 3.53 24.68 12.47
CA TRP A 295 4.28 24.25 13.63
C TRP A 295 3.44 24.26 14.91
N GLN A 296 2.69 25.34 15.17
CA GLN A 296 1.78 25.38 16.31
C GLN A 296 0.71 24.30 16.22
N GLY A 297 0.15 24.05 15.03
CA GLY A 297 -0.82 22.98 14.84
C GLY A 297 -0.25 21.59 15.12
N ILE A 298 1.03 21.36 14.84
CA ILE A 298 1.73 20.12 15.18
C ILE A 298 1.83 19.97 16.70
N ILE A 299 2.26 21.03 17.42
CA ILE A 299 2.33 21.04 18.89
C ILE A 299 0.95 20.71 19.48
N ASP A 300 -0.10 21.38 19.01
CA ASP A 300 -1.47 21.15 19.51
C ASP A 300 -1.94 19.70 19.32
N VAL A 301 -1.51 19.02 18.25
CA VAL A 301 -1.83 17.59 18.00
C VAL A 301 -1.06 16.71 18.97
N VAL A 302 0.23 16.99 19.19
CA VAL A 302 1.08 16.25 20.13
C VAL A 302 0.53 16.36 21.55
N ASP A 303 0.18 17.57 22.01
CA ASP A 303 -0.34 17.80 23.35
C ASP A 303 -1.66 17.04 23.59
N LYS A 304 -2.56 17.07 22.60
CA LYS A 304 -3.83 16.31 22.66
C LYS A 304 -3.58 14.80 22.71
N ALA A 305 -2.66 14.29 21.88
CA ALA A 305 -2.31 12.87 21.88
C ALA A 305 -1.67 12.46 23.21
N HIS A 306 -0.79 13.31 23.75
CA HIS A 306 -0.09 13.07 25.01
C HIS A 306 -1.08 12.95 26.18
N LEU A 307 -1.97 13.93 26.35
CA LEU A 307 -3.02 13.92 27.39
C LEU A 307 -3.92 12.67 27.30
N ARG A 308 -4.11 12.14 26.09
CA ARG A 308 -5.01 11.01 25.84
C ARG A 308 -4.33 9.65 26.05
N PHE A 309 -3.09 9.48 25.60
CA PHE A 309 -2.45 8.18 25.44
C PHE A 309 -1.18 7.96 26.29
N SER A 310 -0.68 8.97 27.00
CA SER A 310 0.45 8.82 27.91
C SER A 310 0.03 8.41 29.32
N VAL A 311 0.90 7.65 29.99
CA VAL A 311 0.74 7.21 31.40
C VAL A 311 1.37 8.23 32.36
N GLU A 312 2.42 8.90 31.92
CA GLU A 312 3.11 9.98 32.64
C GLU A 312 2.85 11.31 31.92
N GLU A 313 2.66 12.41 32.66
CA GLU A 313 2.81 13.75 32.08
C GLU A 313 4.28 13.88 31.64
N ILE A 314 4.51 13.98 30.34
CA ILE A 314 5.75 14.56 29.83
C ILE A 314 5.53 16.04 30.05
N ASP A 315 6.01 16.52 31.18
CA ASP A 315 6.08 17.94 31.43
C ASP A 315 7.13 18.51 30.46
N LEU A 316 6.64 18.94 29.29
CA LEU A 316 7.46 19.63 28.30
C LEU A 316 7.97 20.97 28.84
N ASP A 317 7.47 21.43 30.00
CA ASP A 317 7.83 22.66 30.71
C ASP A 317 8.82 22.44 31.88
N GLU A 318 8.90 21.26 32.52
CA GLU A 318 9.85 21.00 33.64
C GLU A 318 11.32 20.97 33.19
N ASP A 319 11.58 20.69 31.90
CA ASP A 319 12.89 20.87 31.25
C ASP A 319 13.06 22.29 30.62
N LEU A 320 12.15 23.24 30.88
CA LEU A 320 12.16 24.63 30.35
C LEU A 320 12.62 25.70 31.34
N ASN A 321 13.39 25.32 32.36
CA ASN A 321 14.23 26.26 33.13
C ASN A 321 15.72 25.98 32.92
#